data_AF-A0AAX0ZDS4-F1
#
_entry.id   AF-A0AAX0ZDS4-F1
#
_cell.length_a   1.000
_cell.length_b   1.000
_cell.length_c   1.000
_cell.angle_alpha   90.00
_cell.angle_beta   90.00
_cell.angle_gamma   90.00
#
_symmetry.space_group_name_H-M   'P 1'
#
loop_
_entity.id
_entity.type
_entity.pdbx_description
1 polymer ?
#
loop_
_entity_poly.entity_id
_entity_poly.type
_entity_poly.pdbx_seq_one_letter_code
_entity_poly.pdbx_strand_id
1 'polypeptide(L)'
;MIVLWSLISIVSGLLLFVRRPLINTIPTHSRKVSMIIPGRNEAHNLRKLLSSFDLSDVYECIVVDDGSTDNTARIAKSLGAIVISFDNQSDWKGKSAACYRGAEAANGNILLFLDADTHFHDTKAIQRITTAYKDGHRAAAGQLIEGFGLGTVFKAHQFKLYNHIGKNIIHFRMYPDGIHAMTRGWMKHFAAGSAATDKRVLALIILWISGAFIPLLVVICPEKWLIIIILYLMYTIILYRISRMLGNFKLLTIMCYPLVLAYFVFVFTKSIVSIYIKKEVKWKGRNINL
;
A
#
# COMPACT_ATOMS: atom_id res chain seq x y z
N MET A 1 -31.11 -17.71 10.33
CA MET A 1 -29.65 -17.90 10.21
C MET A 1 -29.00 -16.98 9.18
N ILE A 2 -29.42 -16.99 7.89
CA ILE A 2 -28.82 -16.15 6.83
C ILE A 2 -28.79 -14.65 7.20
N VAL A 3 -29.93 -14.09 7.62
CA VAL A 3 -30.02 -12.66 8.01
C VAL A 3 -29.05 -12.34 9.15
N LEU A 4 -29.02 -13.19 10.19
CA LEU A 4 -28.12 -13.02 11.33
C LEU A 4 -26.65 -13.03 10.89
N TRP A 5 -26.27 -13.94 10.01
CA TRP A 5 -24.90 -14.03 9.48
C TRP A 5 -24.51 -12.77 8.68
N SER A 6 -25.41 -12.29 7.82
CA SER A 6 -25.19 -11.05 7.05
C SER A 6 -25.04 -9.83 7.98
N LEU A 7 -25.82 -9.76 9.06
CA LEU A 7 -25.67 -8.70 10.06
C LEU A 7 -24.34 -8.79 10.81
N ILE A 8 -23.90 -9.99 11.20
CA ILE A 8 -22.59 -10.21 11.82
C ILE A 8 -21.46 -9.77 10.89
N SER A 9 -21.54 -10.12 9.61
CA SER A 9 -20.59 -9.68 8.58
C SER A 9 -20.52 -8.15 8.46
N ILE A 10 -21.68 -7.49 8.49
CA ILE A 10 -21.82 -6.03 8.44
C ILE A 10 -21.13 -5.39 9.66
N VAL A 11 -21.44 -5.89 10.86
CA VAL A 11 -20.87 -5.37 12.11
C VAL A 11 -19.36 -5.59 12.15
N SER A 12 -18.88 -6.76 11.70
CA SER A 12 -17.44 -7.06 11.60
C SER A 12 -16.72 -6.06 10.70
N GLY A 13 -17.32 -5.74 9.55
CA GLY A 13 -16.83 -4.68 8.66
C GLY A 13 -16.74 -3.34 9.39
N LEU A 14 -17.81 -2.90 10.05
CA LEU A 14 -17.79 -1.63 10.80
C LEU A 14 -16.67 -1.62 11.85
N LEU A 15 -16.53 -2.66 12.67
CA LEU A 15 -15.52 -2.77 13.72
C LEU A 15 -14.07 -2.67 13.20
N LEU A 16 -13.76 -3.37 12.10
CA LEU A 16 -12.44 -3.29 11.43
C LEU A 16 -12.07 -1.86 11.03
N PHE A 17 -13.08 -1.01 10.87
CA PHE A 17 -13.01 0.27 10.20
C PHE A 17 -13.44 1.45 11.09
N VAL A 18 -13.62 1.24 12.41
CA VAL A 18 -14.06 2.27 13.39
C VAL A 18 -12.93 3.19 13.85
N ARG A 19 -11.73 2.67 14.15
CA ARG A 19 -10.60 3.50 14.64
C ARG A 19 -9.70 3.94 13.50
N ARG A 20 -9.57 5.25 13.29
CA ARG A 20 -8.74 5.80 12.21
C ARG A 20 -8.08 7.12 12.59
N PRO A 21 -6.77 7.14 12.85
CA PRO A 21 -6.07 8.39 13.00
C PRO A 21 -5.86 8.98 11.59
N LEU A 22 -6.62 10.01 11.26
CA LEU A 22 -6.30 10.87 10.11
C LEU A 22 -5.07 11.73 10.48
N ILE A 23 -4.32 12.16 9.47
CA ILE A 23 -3.26 13.15 9.69
C ILE A 23 -3.95 14.49 9.95
N ASN A 24 -4.02 14.91 11.21
CA ASN A 24 -4.47 16.26 11.58
C ASN A 24 -3.31 17.25 11.44
N THR A 25 -3.64 18.52 11.21
CA THR A 25 -2.69 19.63 11.24
C THR A 25 -2.07 19.76 12.64
N ILE A 26 -0.75 19.68 12.71
CA ILE A 26 0.05 19.88 13.92
C ILE A 26 1.03 21.03 13.58
N PRO A 27 1.42 21.88 14.54
CA PRO A 27 2.33 23.00 14.30
C PRO A 27 3.71 22.52 13.81
N THR A 28 4.27 23.29 12.88
CA THR A 28 5.54 23.04 12.19
C THR A 28 6.73 23.29 13.11
N HIS A 29 7.52 22.25 13.37
CA HIS A 29 8.91 22.43 13.79
C HIS A 29 9.82 22.08 12.63
N SER A 30 10.78 22.97 12.32
CA SER A 30 11.82 22.74 11.33
C SER A 30 12.65 21.52 11.72
N ARG A 31 12.60 20.47 10.90
CA ARG A 31 13.43 19.27 11.04
C ARG A 31 14.13 19.00 9.70
N LYS A 32 15.39 18.58 9.75
CA LYS A 32 16.16 18.20 8.55
C LYS A 32 15.62 16.88 8.00
N VAL A 33 14.99 16.90 6.84
CA VAL A 33 14.36 15.72 6.21
C VAL A 33 15.16 15.30 4.99
N SER A 34 15.69 14.08 5.00
CA SER A 34 16.29 13.43 3.82
C SER A 34 15.23 12.61 3.10
N MET A 35 14.86 13.04 1.90
CA MET A 35 13.97 12.27 1.04
C MET A 35 14.77 11.23 0.27
N ILE A 36 14.36 9.98 0.33
CA ILE A 36 15.02 8.84 -0.33
C ILE A 36 14.05 8.23 -1.32
N ILE A 37 14.42 8.21 -2.59
CA ILE A 37 13.59 7.74 -3.70
C ILE A 37 14.32 6.59 -4.41
N PRO A 38 14.00 5.32 -4.13
CA PRO A 38 14.49 4.21 -4.93
C PRO A 38 13.86 4.26 -6.33
N GLY A 39 14.68 4.12 -7.38
CA GLY A 39 14.24 4.17 -8.77
C GLY A 39 14.92 3.13 -9.64
N ARG A 40 14.15 2.50 -10.54
CA ARG A 40 14.66 1.70 -11.65
C ARG A 40 13.74 1.83 -12.85
N ASN A 41 14.22 2.44 -13.93
CA ASN A 41 13.43 2.77 -15.11
C ASN A 41 12.23 3.69 -14.81
N GLU A 42 12.47 4.74 -14.01
CA GLU A 42 11.46 5.66 -13.48
C GLU A 42 11.64 7.10 -14.01
N ALA A 43 12.36 7.31 -15.12
CA ALA A 43 12.70 8.64 -15.63
C ALA A 43 11.48 9.55 -15.83
N HIS A 44 10.37 9.00 -16.33
CA HIS A 44 9.12 9.74 -16.53
C HIS A 44 8.43 10.09 -15.21
N ASN A 45 8.44 9.18 -14.25
CA ASN A 45 7.76 9.34 -12.97
C ASN A 45 8.53 10.31 -12.06
N LEU A 46 9.86 10.22 -12.04
CA LEU A 46 10.73 11.16 -11.33
C LEU A 46 10.55 12.61 -11.79
N ARG A 47 10.34 12.82 -13.10
CA ARG A 47 10.02 14.16 -13.61
C ARG A 47 8.73 14.70 -13.00
N LYS A 48 7.68 13.89 -12.91
CA LYS A 48 6.41 14.32 -12.31
C LYS A 48 6.54 14.54 -10.81
N LEU A 49 7.22 13.63 -10.12
CA LEU A 49 7.38 13.67 -8.67
C LEU A 49 8.20 14.89 -8.24
N LEU A 50 9.42 15.06 -8.77
CA LEU A 50 10.33 16.13 -8.36
C LEU A 50 9.85 17.52 -8.80
N SER A 51 8.92 17.59 -9.76
CA SER A 51 8.23 18.85 -10.12
C SER A 51 6.97 19.12 -9.30
N SER A 52 6.55 18.21 -8.41
CA SER A 52 5.31 18.33 -7.62
C SER A 52 5.48 19.02 -6.26
N PHE A 53 6.72 19.36 -5.89
CA PHE A 53 7.08 20.04 -4.64
C PHE A 53 8.37 20.84 -4.84
N ASP A 54 8.68 21.74 -3.91
CA ASP A 54 9.94 22.48 -3.91
C ASP A 54 11.02 21.65 -3.19
N LEU A 55 12.16 21.40 -3.84
CA LEU A 55 13.26 20.66 -3.21
C LEU A 55 13.80 21.36 -1.95
N SER A 56 13.57 22.66 -1.79
CA SER A 56 13.91 23.40 -0.56
C SER A 56 13.02 23.04 0.64
N ASP A 57 11.89 22.34 0.43
CA ASP A 57 11.06 21.79 1.52
C ASP A 57 11.72 20.58 2.21
N VAL A 58 12.78 20.04 1.62
CA VAL A 58 13.59 18.95 2.20
C VAL A 58 15.03 19.40 2.39
N TYR A 59 15.72 18.77 3.35
CA TYR A 59 17.14 19.05 3.58
C TYR A 59 18.00 18.52 2.43
N GLU A 60 17.65 17.35 1.91
CA GLU A 60 18.26 16.75 0.73
C GLU A 60 17.28 15.75 0.08
N CYS A 61 17.44 15.54 -1.22
CA CYS A 61 16.69 14.55 -1.98
C CYS A 61 17.66 13.59 -2.67
N ILE A 62 17.64 12.33 -2.26
CA ILE A 62 18.52 11.27 -2.72
C ILE A 62 17.71 10.31 -3.58
N VAL A 63 18.02 10.27 -4.88
CA VAL A 63 17.49 9.27 -5.81
C VAL A 63 18.49 8.14 -5.92
N VAL A 64 18.04 6.92 -5.63
CA VAL A 64 18.88 5.73 -5.66
C VAL A 64 18.54 4.91 -6.89
N ASP A 65 19.43 4.90 -7.88
CA ASP A 65 19.27 4.20 -9.15
C ASP A 65 19.75 2.74 -9.07
N ASP A 66 18.79 1.80 -9.04
CA ASP A 66 18.99 0.35 -8.94
C ASP A 66 19.17 -0.30 -10.34
N GLY A 67 20.13 0.23 -11.11
CA GLY A 67 20.51 -0.32 -12.42
C GLY A 67 19.49 -0.06 -13.52
N SER A 68 19.07 1.20 -13.70
CA SER A 68 18.21 1.60 -14.81
C SER A 68 18.89 1.42 -16.17
N THR A 69 18.09 1.08 -17.16
CA THR A 69 18.47 1.03 -18.59
C THR A 69 17.96 2.25 -19.36
N ASP A 70 17.15 3.10 -18.73
CA ASP A 70 16.66 4.36 -19.28
C ASP A 70 17.44 5.57 -18.71
N ASN A 71 16.91 6.77 -18.91
CA ASN A 71 17.56 8.01 -18.47
C ASN A 71 17.28 8.39 -16.99
N THR A 72 16.89 7.45 -16.12
CA THR A 72 16.47 7.71 -14.72
C THR A 72 17.48 8.56 -13.96
N ALA A 73 18.74 8.11 -13.86
CA ALA A 73 19.79 8.84 -13.16
C ALA A 73 20.03 10.25 -13.74
N ARG A 74 20.04 10.37 -15.07
CA ARG A 74 20.25 11.66 -15.75
C ARG A 74 19.13 12.65 -15.44
N ILE A 75 17.88 12.20 -15.49
CA ILE A 75 16.72 13.05 -15.19
C ILE A 75 16.72 13.49 -13.73
N ALA A 76 16.93 12.58 -12.78
CA ALA A 76 17.01 12.91 -11.37
C ALA A 76 18.07 13.99 -11.09
N LYS A 77 19.29 13.81 -11.62
CA LYS A 77 20.38 14.78 -11.48
C LYS A 77 20.03 16.14 -12.09
N SER A 78 19.41 16.15 -13.27
CA SER A 78 18.99 17.41 -13.93
C SER A 78 17.93 18.19 -13.16
N LEU A 79 17.20 17.53 -12.28
CA LEU A 79 16.16 18.13 -11.44
C LEU A 79 16.68 18.50 -10.04
N GLY A 80 17.99 18.40 -9.79
CA GLY A 80 18.62 18.82 -8.53
C GLY A 80 18.69 17.75 -7.44
N ALA A 81 18.30 16.50 -7.72
CA ALA A 81 18.48 15.41 -6.77
C ALA A 81 19.93 14.90 -6.74
N ILE A 82 20.37 14.46 -5.56
CA ILE A 82 21.59 13.68 -5.40
C ILE A 82 21.31 12.29 -5.96
N VAL A 83 22.14 11.79 -6.87
CA VAL A 83 21.95 10.47 -7.48
C VAL A 83 23.02 9.53 -7.01
N ILE A 84 22.59 8.39 -6.48
CA ILE A 84 23.47 7.27 -6.13
C ILE A 84 23.12 6.10 -7.04
N SER A 85 24.04 5.75 -7.93
CA SER A 85 23.91 4.60 -8.84
C SER A 85 24.74 3.44 -8.31
N PHE A 86 24.22 2.22 -8.47
CA PHE A 86 24.93 1.03 -8.01
C PHE A 86 25.19 0.03 -9.12
N ASP A 87 26.33 -0.62 -8.99
CA ASP A 87 26.73 -1.66 -9.92
C ASP A 87 25.91 -2.93 -9.69
N ASN A 88 25.52 -3.58 -10.78
CA ASN A 88 24.65 -4.75 -10.80
C ASN A 88 25.32 -6.03 -10.21
N GLN A 89 26.44 -5.91 -9.50
CA GLN A 89 27.26 -7.03 -9.04
C GLN A 89 27.03 -7.43 -7.57
N SER A 90 26.25 -6.66 -6.81
CA SER A 90 25.85 -7.00 -5.43
C SER A 90 24.78 -8.09 -5.41
N ASP A 91 24.90 -9.08 -4.51
CA ASP A 91 23.85 -10.09 -4.29
C ASP A 91 22.55 -9.50 -3.72
N TRP A 92 22.65 -8.39 -2.99
CA TRP A 92 21.49 -7.68 -2.45
C TRP A 92 21.04 -6.55 -3.39
N LYS A 93 19.89 -6.74 -4.04
CA LYS A 93 19.32 -5.83 -5.07
C LYS A 93 17.84 -5.54 -4.82
N GLY A 94 17.33 -4.49 -5.47
CA GLY A 94 15.91 -4.11 -5.39
C GLY A 94 15.64 -2.99 -4.42
N LYS A 95 14.35 -2.63 -4.30
CA LYS A 95 13.88 -1.47 -3.54
C LYS A 95 14.47 -1.37 -2.13
N SER A 96 14.50 -2.47 -1.38
CA SER A 96 15.02 -2.48 -0.01
C SER A 96 16.52 -2.16 0.05
N ALA A 97 17.31 -2.68 -0.87
CA ALA A 97 18.74 -2.38 -0.98
C ALA A 97 18.96 -0.91 -1.38
N ALA A 98 18.15 -0.40 -2.31
CA ALA A 98 18.18 0.99 -2.72
C ALA A 98 17.80 1.93 -1.55
N CYS A 99 16.72 1.64 -0.82
CA CYS A 99 16.32 2.37 0.39
C CYS A 99 17.43 2.36 1.45
N TYR A 100 18.03 1.20 1.72
CA TYR A 100 19.10 1.07 2.71
C TYR A 100 20.30 1.96 2.37
N ARG A 101 20.78 1.89 1.12
CA ARG A 101 21.94 2.70 0.72
C ARG A 101 21.62 4.19 0.65
N GLY A 102 20.40 4.55 0.25
CA GLY A 102 19.92 5.93 0.35
C GLY A 102 19.88 6.42 1.79
N ALA A 103 19.56 5.54 2.75
CA ALA A 103 19.59 5.85 4.18
C ALA A 103 21.02 5.99 4.72
N GLU A 104 21.98 5.19 4.24
CA GLU A 104 23.40 5.33 4.62
C GLU A 104 24.00 6.65 4.14
N ALA A 105 23.59 7.12 2.96
CA ALA A 105 24.05 8.40 2.40
C ALA A 105 23.34 9.63 2.98
N ALA A 106 22.27 9.42 3.76
CA ALA A 106 21.43 10.49 4.27
C ALA A 106 22.02 11.15 5.54
N ASN A 107 21.96 12.48 5.56
CA ASN A 107 22.47 13.35 6.62
C ASN A 107 21.37 14.03 7.45
N GLY A 108 20.10 13.83 7.10
CA GLY A 108 18.95 14.41 7.78
C GLY A 108 18.56 13.64 9.05
N ASN A 109 17.82 14.32 9.93
CA ASN A 109 17.33 13.75 11.18
C ASN A 109 16.06 12.91 10.97
N ILE A 110 15.38 13.10 9.84
CA ILE A 110 14.22 12.32 9.40
C ILE A 110 14.55 11.73 8.04
N LEU A 111 14.32 10.43 7.88
CA LEU A 111 14.34 9.76 6.59
C LEU A 111 12.91 9.63 6.06
N LEU A 112 12.65 10.18 4.88
CA LEU A 112 11.37 10.08 4.18
C LEU A 112 11.55 9.22 2.94
N PHE A 113 11.10 7.96 2.99
CA PHE A 113 11.12 7.07 1.84
C PHE A 113 9.90 7.31 0.95
N LEU A 114 10.11 7.51 -0.34
CA LEU A 114 9.05 7.82 -1.30
C LEU A 114 9.22 7.00 -2.58
N ASP A 115 8.14 6.43 -3.09
CA ASP A 115 8.17 5.74 -4.38
C ASP A 115 8.24 6.75 -5.53
N ALA A 116 9.03 6.44 -6.56
CA ALA A 116 9.26 7.30 -7.71
C ALA A 116 7.98 7.64 -8.51
N ASP A 117 6.93 6.81 -8.40
CA ASP A 117 5.61 6.98 -9.04
C ASP A 117 4.60 7.76 -8.18
N THR A 118 5.05 8.36 -7.07
CA THR A 118 4.24 9.24 -6.22
C THR A 118 4.11 10.65 -6.80
N HIS A 119 3.00 11.33 -6.53
CA HIS A 119 2.81 12.74 -6.88
C HIS A 119 2.10 13.50 -5.75
N PHE A 120 2.65 14.65 -5.35
CA PHE A 120 2.02 15.53 -4.36
C PHE A 120 1.04 16.49 -5.05
N HIS A 121 -0.17 16.59 -4.53
CA HIS A 121 -1.17 17.57 -5.00
C HIS A 121 -1.27 18.80 -4.09
N ASP A 122 -0.53 18.75 -2.99
CA ASP A 122 -0.57 19.73 -1.93
C ASP A 122 0.86 20.15 -1.64
N THR A 123 1.15 21.44 -1.84
CA THR A 123 2.49 22.00 -1.65
C THR A 123 2.97 21.89 -0.21
N LYS A 124 2.08 21.68 0.76
CA LYS A 124 2.44 21.47 2.17
C LYS A 124 2.47 19.99 2.59
N ALA A 125 2.37 19.04 1.65
CA ALA A 125 2.27 17.62 1.98
C ALA A 125 3.49 17.12 2.77
N ILE A 126 4.70 17.48 2.34
CA ILE A 126 5.95 17.07 3.01
C ILE A 126 5.97 17.59 4.45
N GLN A 127 5.62 18.86 4.66
CA GLN A 127 5.56 19.49 5.98
C GLN A 127 4.53 18.80 6.89
N ARG A 128 3.36 18.43 6.36
CA ARG A 128 2.34 17.68 7.11
C ARG A 128 2.83 16.28 7.50
N ILE A 129 3.48 15.57 6.59
CA ILE A 129 4.01 14.22 6.82
C ILE A 129 5.10 14.24 7.89
N THR A 130 6.05 15.16 7.77
CA THR A 130 7.23 15.24 8.66
C THR A 130 6.87 15.75 10.04
N THR A 131 5.79 16.54 10.16
CA THR A 131 5.25 17.00 11.44
C THR A 131 4.43 15.91 12.15
N ALA A 132 3.71 15.06 11.42
CA ALA A 132 3.00 13.91 12.00
C ALA A 132 3.96 12.88 12.62
N TYR A 133 5.21 12.88 12.18
CA TYR A 133 6.26 12.00 12.68
C TYR A 133 6.66 12.36 14.12
N LYS A 134 6.46 11.46 15.07
CA LYS A 134 7.02 11.53 16.42
C LYS A 134 7.93 10.31 16.64
N ASP A 135 9.18 10.57 17.04
CA ASP A 135 10.12 9.59 17.63
C ASP A 135 10.91 8.59 16.73
N GLY A 136 11.04 8.81 15.41
CA GLY A 136 12.17 8.22 14.65
C GLY A 136 12.03 6.74 14.20
N HIS A 137 12.88 6.32 13.25
CA HIS A 137 12.89 4.99 12.60
C HIS A 137 14.29 4.38 12.43
N ARG A 138 15.29 4.84 13.21
CA ARG A 138 16.70 4.45 13.04
C ARG A 138 16.99 2.94 13.25
N ALA A 139 16.01 2.15 13.69
CA ALA A 139 16.19 0.76 14.12
C ALA A 139 15.79 -0.33 13.10
N ALA A 140 15.35 0.01 11.88
CA ALA A 140 14.69 -0.96 10.97
C ALA A 140 15.45 -1.27 9.66
N ALA A 141 16.76 -1.09 9.61
CA ALA A 141 17.55 -1.37 8.41
C ALA A 141 17.64 -2.89 8.12
N GLY A 142 17.38 -3.31 6.85
CA GLY A 142 17.86 -4.61 6.33
C GLY A 142 16.85 -5.77 6.07
N GLN A 143 15.53 -5.56 5.92
CA GLN A 143 14.56 -6.68 5.77
C GLN A 143 13.84 -6.79 4.40
N LEU A 144 13.48 -8.04 4.02
CA LEU A 144 13.08 -8.49 2.68
C LEU A 144 11.63 -8.16 2.26
N ILE A 145 10.67 -8.05 3.20
CA ILE A 145 9.30 -7.57 2.95
C ILE A 145 9.02 -6.41 3.91
N GLU A 146 9.17 -5.20 3.37
CA GLU A 146 9.37 -3.96 4.16
C GLU A 146 8.32 -3.75 5.25
N GLY A 147 7.02 -3.86 4.97
CA GLY A 147 5.96 -3.54 5.94
C GLY A 147 5.84 -4.53 7.11
N PHE A 148 5.92 -5.84 6.85
CA PHE A 148 5.81 -6.87 7.90
C PHE A 148 7.11 -7.03 8.69
N GLY A 149 8.25 -6.93 8.01
CA GLY A 149 9.57 -6.90 8.64
C GLY A 149 9.72 -5.71 9.59
N LEU A 150 9.40 -4.49 9.13
CA LEU A 150 9.37 -3.29 10.00
C LEU A 150 8.46 -3.51 11.20
N GLY A 151 7.21 -3.96 10.97
CA GLY A 151 6.24 -4.16 12.05
C GLY A 151 6.73 -5.12 13.13
N THR A 152 7.43 -6.19 12.74
CA THR A 152 7.99 -7.18 13.67
C THR A 152 9.14 -6.60 14.49
N VAL A 153 10.09 -5.93 13.84
CA VAL A 153 11.22 -5.26 14.50
C VAL A 153 10.72 -4.18 15.45
N PHE A 154 9.76 -3.37 15.01
CA PHE A 154 9.18 -2.30 15.83
C PHE A 154 8.45 -2.83 17.05
N LYS A 155 7.73 -3.95 16.92
CA LYS A 155 7.09 -4.62 18.06
C LYS A 155 8.12 -5.16 19.06
N ALA A 156 9.21 -5.75 18.56
CA ALA A 156 10.29 -6.28 19.42
C ALA A 156 10.99 -5.17 20.23
N HIS A 157 11.17 -3.99 19.64
CA HIS A 157 11.75 -2.82 20.30
C HIS A 157 10.73 -1.91 21.00
N GLN A 158 9.47 -2.35 21.13
CA GLN A 158 8.38 -1.60 21.77
C GLN A 158 8.13 -0.20 21.20
N PHE A 159 8.46 0.02 19.92
CA PHE A 159 8.14 1.29 19.26
C PHE A 159 6.63 1.43 19.06
N LYS A 160 6.14 2.65 19.28
CA LYS A 160 4.75 2.99 18.97
C LYS A 160 4.60 3.22 17.48
N LEU A 161 3.79 2.38 16.84
CA LEU A 161 3.46 2.53 15.42
C LEU A 161 2.15 3.26 15.24
N TYR A 162 2.18 4.30 14.41
CA TYR A 162 0.99 5.03 14.00
C TYR A 162 0.82 4.85 12.48
N ASN A 163 -0.31 4.26 12.09
CA ASN A 163 -0.67 4.13 10.68
C ASN A 163 -1.77 5.16 10.36
N HIS A 164 -1.47 6.10 9.47
CA HIS A 164 -2.39 7.14 9.06
C HIS A 164 -2.86 6.96 7.62
N ILE A 165 -4.11 7.32 7.37
CA ILE A 165 -4.67 7.30 6.01
C ILE A 165 -4.25 8.59 5.29
N GLY A 166 -3.49 8.46 4.20
CA GLY A 166 -2.99 9.59 3.38
C GLY A 166 -4.02 10.25 2.45
N LYS A 167 -5.31 10.03 2.69
CA LYS A 167 -6.39 10.58 1.84
C LYS A 167 -6.31 12.11 1.81
N ASN A 168 -6.44 12.69 0.61
CA ASN A 168 -6.30 14.13 0.33
C ASN A 168 -4.87 14.70 0.45
N ILE A 169 -3.87 13.86 0.74
CA ILE A 169 -2.46 14.29 0.87
C ILE A 169 -1.63 13.68 -0.27
N ILE A 170 -1.80 12.38 -0.55
CA ILE A 170 -1.02 11.64 -1.54
C ILE A 170 -1.97 10.91 -2.50
N HIS A 171 -1.69 10.97 -3.80
CA HIS A 171 -2.37 10.19 -4.83
C HIS A 171 -1.36 9.42 -5.67
N PHE A 172 -1.65 8.15 -5.95
CA PHE A 172 -0.86 7.31 -6.84
C PHE A 172 -1.76 6.29 -7.56
N ARG A 173 -1.34 5.82 -8.73
CA ARG A 173 -2.03 4.75 -9.46
C ARG A 173 -1.29 3.44 -9.24
N MET A 174 -1.80 2.61 -8.33
CA MET A 174 -1.12 1.40 -7.85
C MET A 174 -0.82 0.34 -8.94
N TYR A 175 -1.48 0.39 -10.10
CA TYR A 175 -1.23 -0.51 -11.25
C TYR A 175 -1.50 0.21 -12.59
N PRO A 176 -0.53 0.98 -13.13
CA PRO A 176 -0.71 1.68 -14.40
C PRO A 176 -0.83 0.72 -15.58
N ASP A 177 -0.10 -0.40 -15.55
CA ASP A 177 -0.04 -1.42 -16.62
C ASP A 177 -1.27 -2.35 -16.68
N GLY A 178 -2.33 -2.01 -15.92
CA GLY A 178 -3.62 -2.68 -15.98
C GLY A 178 -3.74 -3.96 -15.15
N ILE A 179 -4.75 -4.77 -15.51
CA ILE A 179 -5.25 -5.87 -14.67
C ILE A 179 -4.22 -6.99 -14.46
N HIS A 180 -3.30 -7.19 -15.41
CA HIS A 180 -2.25 -8.20 -15.30
C HIS A 180 -1.22 -7.83 -14.22
N ALA A 181 -0.80 -6.57 -14.17
CA ALA A 181 0.08 -6.07 -13.12
C ALA A 181 -0.60 -6.11 -11.76
N MET A 182 -1.88 -5.71 -11.71
CA MET A 182 -2.72 -5.82 -10.51
C MET A 182 -2.80 -7.25 -9.99
N THR A 183 -3.10 -8.22 -10.86
CA THR A 183 -3.18 -9.65 -10.51
C THR A 183 -1.87 -10.13 -9.87
N ARG A 184 -0.73 -9.86 -10.51
CA ARG A 184 0.59 -10.27 -10.01
C ARG A 184 0.92 -9.62 -8.66
N GLY A 185 0.61 -8.33 -8.49
CA GLY A 185 0.85 -7.60 -7.25
C GLY A 185 0.05 -8.16 -6.09
N TRP A 186 -1.25 -8.35 -6.28
CA TRP A 186 -2.12 -8.92 -5.26
C TRP A 186 -1.77 -10.38 -4.93
N MET A 187 -1.39 -11.20 -5.92
CA MET A 187 -0.92 -12.57 -5.67
C MET A 187 0.27 -12.61 -4.70
N LYS A 188 1.23 -11.68 -4.83
CA LYS A 188 2.36 -11.54 -3.92
C LYS A 188 1.90 -11.17 -2.50
N HIS A 189 0.96 -10.25 -2.37
CA HIS A 189 0.49 -9.79 -1.06
C HIS A 189 -0.33 -10.83 -0.31
N PHE A 190 -1.17 -11.63 -1.00
CA PHE A 190 -1.91 -12.71 -0.34
C PHE A 190 -1.00 -13.80 0.21
N ALA A 191 0.09 -14.10 -0.51
CA ALA A 191 1.10 -15.08 -0.10
C ALA A 191 1.73 -14.76 1.25
N ALA A 192 2.20 -13.52 1.40
CA ALA A 192 2.91 -13.10 2.60
C ALA A 192 1.94 -12.62 3.71
N GLY A 193 0.85 -11.95 3.34
CA GLY A 193 0.05 -11.16 4.28
C GLY A 193 -0.98 -11.95 5.08
N SER A 194 -1.59 -12.98 4.48
CA SER A 194 -2.63 -13.76 5.16
C SER A 194 -2.08 -14.58 6.34
N ALA A 195 -0.88 -15.15 6.19
CA ALA A 195 -0.21 -15.93 7.24
C ALA A 195 0.29 -15.06 8.41
N ALA A 196 0.64 -13.80 8.15
CA ALA A 196 1.19 -12.88 9.15
C ALA A 196 0.13 -12.06 9.92
N THR A 197 -1.15 -12.15 9.53
CA THR A 197 -2.22 -11.37 10.14
C THR A 197 -2.63 -11.97 11.49
N ASP A 198 -2.87 -11.12 12.50
CA ASP A 198 -3.39 -11.55 13.80
C ASP A 198 -4.69 -12.37 13.64
N LYS A 199 -4.81 -13.50 14.33
CA LYS A 199 -5.92 -14.46 14.16
C LYS A 199 -7.29 -13.84 14.40
N ARG A 200 -7.42 -12.87 15.32
CA ARG A 200 -8.70 -12.22 15.64
C ARG A 200 -9.10 -11.25 14.52
N VAL A 201 -8.12 -10.49 14.01
CA VAL A 201 -8.30 -9.59 12.87
C VAL A 201 -8.64 -10.40 11.61
N LEU A 202 -7.93 -11.51 11.38
CA LEU A 202 -8.21 -12.41 10.26
C LEU A 202 -9.63 -12.98 10.33
N ALA A 203 -10.09 -13.41 11.51
CA ALA A 203 -11.46 -13.88 11.69
C ALA A 203 -12.50 -12.80 11.35
N LEU A 204 -12.29 -11.56 11.79
CA LEU A 204 -13.16 -10.43 11.44
C LEU A 204 -13.16 -10.14 9.93
N ILE A 205 -12.00 -10.24 9.27
CA ILE A 205 -11.88 -10.08 7.81
C ILE A 205 -12.66 -11.18 7.08
N ILE A 206 -12.53 -12.43 7.50
CA ILE A 206 -13.26 -13.57 6.91
C ILE A 206 -14.76 -13.38 7.09
N LEU A 207 -15.21 -13.02 8.30
CA LEU A 207 -16.61 -12.72 8.58
C LEU A 207 -17.12 -11.60 7.68
N TRP A 208 -16.37 -10.51 7.55
CA TRP A 208 -16.73 -9.39 6.70
C TRP A 208 -16.80 -9.78 5.21
N ILE A 209 -15.80 -10.48 4.67
CA ILE A 209 -15.78 -10.91 3.26
C ILE A 209 -16.92 -11.90 2.98
N SER A 210 -17.29 -12.74 3.96
CA SER A 210 -18.37 -13.72 3.76
C SER A 210 -19.73 -13.07 3.44
N GLY A 211 -20.03 -11.88 3.98
CA GLY A 211 -21.25 -11.15 3.62
C GLY A 211 -21.23 -10.58 2.20
N ALA A 212 -20.07 -10.47 1.55
CA ALA A 212 -20.03 -10.09 0.14
C ALA A 212 -20.66 -11.16 -0.79
N PHE A 213 -20.94 -12.37 -0.29
CA PHE A 213 -21.61 -13.41 -1.06
C PHE A 213 -23.15 -13.36 -0.98
N ILE A 214 -23.74 -12.33 -0.36
CA ILE A 214 -25.20 -12.11 -0.34
C ILE A 214 -25.88 -12.30 -1.71
N PRO A 215 -25.35 -11.83 -2.86
CA PRO A 215 -25.99 -12.04 -4.16
C PRO A 215 -26.19 -13.52 -4.53
N LEU A 216 -25.33 -14.43 -4.06
CA LEU A 216 -25.46 -15.86 -4.33
C LEU A 216 -26.69 -16.48 -3.65
N LEU A 217 -27.24 -15.82 -2.62
CA LEU A 217 -28.46 -16.28 -1.95
C LEU A 217 -29.67 -16.28 -2.87
N VAL A 218 -29.66 -15.53 -3.99
CA VAL A 218 -30.74 -15.57 -4.99
C VAL A 218 -30.86 -16.96 -5.61
N VAL A 219 -29.74 -17.67 -5.76
CA VAL A 219 -29.73 -19.03 -6.31
C VAL A 219 -30.16 -20.07 -5.27
N ILE A 220 -29.80 -19.84 -4.00
CA ILE A 220 -30.02 -20.80 -2.91
C ILE A 220 -31.43 -20.69 -2.30
N CYS A 221 -31.94 -19.46 -2.18
CA CYS A 221 -33.24 -19.14 -1.57
C CYS A 221 -33.97 -18.05 -2.39
N PRO A 222 -34.34 -18.33 -3.66
CA PRO A 222 -34.97 -17.36 -4.56
C PRO A 222 -36.28 -16.77 -4.00
N GLU A 223 -36.99 -17.52 -3.15
CA GLU A 223 -38.24 -17.10 -2.52
C GLU A 223 -38.05 -15.91 -1.56
N LYS A 224 -36.83 -15.65 -1.10
CA LYS A 224 -36.49 -14.57 -0.16
C LYS A 224 -35.92 -13.33 -0.85
N TRP A 225 -36.23 -13.13 -2.13
CA TRP A 225 -35.67 -12.06 -2.96
C TRP A 225 -35.71 -10.67 -2.31
N LEU A 226 -36.81 -10.30 -1.64
CA LEU A 226 -36.93 -8.98 -0.98
C LEU A 226 -35.89 -8.81 0.14
N ILE A 227 -35.70 -9.84 0.96
CA ILE A 227 -34.71 -9.83 2.05
C ILE A 227 -33.30 -9.74 1.47
N ILE A 228 -33.02 -10.47 0.39
CA ILE A 228 -31.72 -10.45 -0.29
C ILE A 228 -31.41 -9.06 -0.84
N ILE A 229 -32.39 -8.39 -1.48
CA ILE A 229 -32.22 -7.03 -1.99
C ILE A 229 -31.91 -6.06 -0.84
N ILE A 230 -32.64 -6.14 0.27
CA ILE A 230 -32.40 -5.29 1.45
C ILE A 230 -30.98 -5.51 1.97
N LEU A 231 -30.58 -6.76 2.18
CA LEU A 231 -29.24 -7.11 2.67
C LEU A 231 -28.13 -6.64 1.70
N TYR A 232 -28.37 -6.78 0.40
CA TYR A 232 -27.45 -6.32 -0.64
C TYR A 232 -27.26 -4.80 -0.61
N LEU A 233 -28.36 -4.04 -0.49
CA LEU A 233 -28.31 -2.59 -0.39
C LEU A 233 -27.61 -2.14 0.90
N MET A 234 -27.92 -2.77 2.03
CA MET A 234 -27.25 -2.50 3.30
C MET A 234 -25.73 -2.73 3.20
N TYR A 235 -25.32 -3.87 2.62
CA TYR A 235 -23.91 -4.18 2.42
C TYR A 235 -23.23 -3.19 1.47
N THR A 236 -23.91 -2.80 0.38
CA THR A 236 -23.45 -1.80 -0.58
C THR A 236 -23.24 -0.43 0.08
N ILE A 237 -24.12 0.00 0.98
CA ILE A 237 -23.98 1.27 1.73
C ILE A 237 -22.74 1.25 2.62
N ILE A 238 -22.47 0.12 3.28
CA ILE A 238 -21.27 -0.05 4.12
C ILE A 238 -20.00 -0.05 3.29
N LEU A 239 -19.99 -0.82 2.18
CA LEU A 239 -18.89 -0.79 1.23
C LEU A 239 -18.68 0.64 0.71
N TYR A 240 -19.74 1.37 0.40
CA TYR A 240 -19.63 2.76 -0.04
C TYR A 240 -18.94 3.63 1.01
N ARG A 241 -19.38 3.56 2.27
CA ARG A 241 -18.74 4.29 3.36
C ARG A 241 -17.26 3.95 3.48
N ILE A 242 -16.90 2.66 3.46
CA ILE A 242 -15.50 2.20 3.55
C ILE A 242 -14.69 2.70 2.34
N SER A 243 -15.20 2.51 1.12
CA SER A 243 -14.55 2.90 -0.13
C SER A 243 -14.27 4.39 -0.17
N ARG A 244 -15.22 5.25 0.24
CA ARG A 244 -15.02 6.70 0.30
C ARG A 244 -13.91 7.10 1.26
N MET A 245 -13.56 6.26 2.22
CA MET A 245 -12.48 6.53 3.17
C MET A 245 -11.11 6.06 2.64
N LEU A 246 -11.08 5.01 1.82
CA LEU A 246 -9.86 4.43 1.28
C LEU A 246 -9.41 5.09 -0.03
N GLY A 247 -10.35 5.65 -0.80
CA GLY A 247 -10.01 6.28 -2.08
C GLY A 247 -11.22 6.84 -2.83
N ASN A 248 -10.98 7.21 -4.09
CA ASN A 248 -11.97 7.82 -4.97
C ASN A 248 -12.62 6.78 -5.89
N PHE A 249 -13.40 5.87 -5.31
CA PHE A 249 -14.15 4.86 -6.06
C PHE A 249 -15.49 5.40 -6.54
N LYS A 250 -15.90 5.00 -7.76
CA LYS A 250 -17.21 5.33 -8.33
C LYS A 250 -18.30 4.51 -7.67
N LEU A 251 -19.51 5.08 -7.53
CA LEU A 251 -20.66 4.37 -6.97
C LEU A 251 -20.99 3.09 -7.75
N LEU A 252 -20.91 3.14 -9.08
CA LEU A 252 -21.15 1.98 -9.94
C LEU A 252 -20.20 0.82 -9.63
N THR A 253 -18.92 1.10 -9.34
CA THR A 253 -17.95 0.06 -8.93
C THR A 253 -18.36 -0.60 -7.62
N ILE A 254 -18.94 0.18 -6.70
CA ILE A 254 -19.37 -0.30 -5.38
C ILE A 254 -20.67 -1.09 -5.49
N MET A 255 -21.61 -0.68 -6.34
CA MET A 255 -22.80 -1.48 -6.63
C MET A 255 -22.40 -2.79 -7.31
N CYS A 256 -21.52 -2.76 -8.30
CA CYS A 256 -21.03 -3.97 -8.98
C CYS A 256 -19.95 -4.73 -8.19
N TYR A 257 -19.91 -4.63 -6.86
CA TYR A 257 -18.95 -5.35 -6.03
C TYR A 257 -18.95 -6.88 -6.21
N PRO A 258 -20.04 -7.56 -6.65
CA PRO A 258 -19.96 -9.01 -6.90
C PRO A 258 -18.95 -9.37 -8.00
N LEU A 259 -18.76 -8.50 -9.01
CA LEU A 259 -17.73 -8.68 -10.03
C LEU A 259 -16.32 -8.49 -9.44
N VAL A 260 -16.17 -7.51 -8.54
CA VAL A 260 -14.92 -7.27 -7.82
C VAL A 260 -14.59 -8.45 -6.90
N LEU A 261 -15.59 -9.02 -6.23
CA LEU A 261 -15.46 -10.22 -5.40
C LEU A 261 -15.06 -11.44 -6.23
N ALA A 262 -15.69 -11.66 -7.38
CA ALA A 262 -15.33 -12.75 -8.29
C ALA A 262 -13.86 -12.65 -8.73
N TYR A 263 -13.42 -11.43 -9.09
CA TYR A 263 -12.01 -11.17 -9.41
C TYR A 263 -11.09 -11.40 -8.20
N PHE A 264 -11.47 -10.94 -7.00
CA PHE A 264 -10.74 -11.21 -5.76
C PHE A 264 -10.56 -12.71 -5.52
N VAL A 265 -11.63 -13.50 -5.62
CA VAL A 265 -11.59 -14.96 -5.45
C VAL A 265 -10.66 -15.60 -6.47
N PHE A 266 -10.73 -15.19 -7.73
CA PHE A 266 -9.82 -15.67 -8.78
C PHE A 266 -8.34 -15.40 -8.45
N VAL A 267 -8.01 -14.17 -8.04
CA VAL A 267 -6.64 -13.79 -7.67
C VAL A 267 -6.16 -14.55 -6.44
N PHE A 268 -7.02 -14.70 -5.43
CA PHE A 268 -6.73 -15.41 -4.19
C PHE A 268 -6.45 -16.90 -4.45
N THR A 269 -7.31 -17.58 -5.23
CA THR A 269 -7.10 -18.98 -5.63
C THR A 269 -5.80 -19.15 -6.42
N LYS A 270 -5.52 -18.26 -7.37
CA LYS A 270 -4.24 -18.28 -8.11
C LYS A 270 -3.03 -18.09 -7.19
N SER A 271 -3.14 -17.21 -6.19
CA SER A 271 -2.09 -17.00 -5.20
C SER A 271 -1.80 -18.27 -4.42
N ILE A 272 -2.84 -18.92 -3.86
CA ILE A 272 -2.73 -20.19 -3.14
C ILE A 272 -2.02 -21.24 -3.98
N VAL A 273 -2.44 -21.43 -5.24
CA VAL A 273 -1.80 -22.38 -6.17
C VAL A 273 -0.31 -22.03 -6.37
N SER A 274 0.02 -20.76 -6.56
CA SER A 274 1.41 -20.33 -6.77
C SER A 274 2.29 -20.61 -5.55
N ILE A 275 1.77 -20.43 -4.34
CA ILE A 275 2.54 -20.61 -3.09
C ILE A 275 2.70 -22.08 -2.77
N TYR A 276 1.58 -22.80 -2.64
CA TYR A 276 1.58 -24.14 -2.08
C TYR A 276 1.98 -25.20 -3.11
N ILE A 277 1.76 -24.95 -4.41
CA ILE A 277 2.10 -25.90 -5.47
C ILE A 277 3.41 -25.50 -6.17
N LYS A 278 3.60 -24.21 -6.50
CA LYS A 278 4.74 -23.77 -7.33
C LYS A 278 5.92 -23.19 -6.56
N LYS A 279 5.76 -22.75 -5.30
CA LYS A 279 6.79 -22.10 -4.46
C LYS A 279 7.56 -20.95 -5.14
N GLU A 280 6.99 -20.33 -6.16
CA GLU A 280 7.62 -19.25 -6.94
C GLU A 280 6.63 -18.13 -7.23
N VAL A 281 7.12 -16.88 -7.20
CA VAL A 281 6.37 -15.69 -7.62
C VAL A 281 7.22 -14.81 -8.54
N LYS A 282 6.71 -14.53 -9.75
CA LYS A 282 7.33 -13.58 -10.70
C LYS A 282 6.93 -12.14 -10.38
N TRP A 283 7.92 -11.27 -10.16
CA TRP A 283 7.71 -9.84 -9.87
C TRP A 283 8.73 -8.93 -10.56
N LYS A 284 8.27 -7.93 -11.33
CA LYS A 284 9.10 -6.96 -12.08
C LYS A 284 10.31 -7.62 -12.77
N GLY A 285 10.07 -8.72 -13.49
CA GLY A 285 11.11 -9.45 -14.24
C GLY A 285 12.00 -10.39 -13.42
N ARG A 286 11.79 -10.53 -12.11
CA ARG A 286 12.53 -11.44 -11.23
C ARG A 286 11.66 -12.60 -10.75
N ASN A 287 12.25 -13.80 -10.64
CA ASN A 287 11.66 -14.91 -9.90
C ASN A 287 12.02 -14.74 -8.41
N ILE A 288 11.02 -14.77 -7.54
CA ILE A 288 11.19 -14.80 -6.09
C ILE A 288 10.79 -16.20 -5.64
N ASN A 289 11.75 -16.99 -5.16
CA ASN A 289 11.47 -18.26 -4.50
C ASN A 289 10.93 -17.96 -3.10
N LEU A 290 9.80 -18.57 -2.76
CA LEU A 290 9.12 -18.42 -1.45
C LEU A 290 9.55 -19.52 -0.48
#